data_AF-A0A0G1YEG6-F1
#
_entry.id   AF-A0A0G1YEG6-F1
#
_cell.length_a   1.000
_cell.length_b   1.000
_cell.length_c   1.000
_cell.angle_alpha   90.00
_cell.angle_beta   90.00
_cell.angle_gamma   90.00
#
_symmetry.space_group_name_H-M   'P 1'
#
loop_
_entity.id
_entity.type
_entity.pdbx_description
1 polymer ?
#
loop_
_entity_poly.entity_id
_entity_poly.type
_entity_poly.pdbx_seq_one_letter_code
_entity_poly.pdbx_strand_id
1 'polypeptide(L)'
;MGNQEKITEFLERGVERVYPSKEFLKERLESGQKLTMYLGIDPTGSYLHLGHAIPLLKLKIFQELGHRAILLIGDFTGMIGDPTDKTATRKKLTRKEVSYNARLYKNQTSRFLKFGGKNPARILHNSKWLSKLSLADTLEISSNITYAQTIKRDMFQKRIAEGRDLYLHELMYPMMQGYDSVVMNVDGEIGGNDQTFNMLMGRDLLKKLKDKEKFVITMKLLADTEGKKMGKTENNMVSFNEKPETMFGKIMSWSDNLIVPGFELLTEVPMAEIIRVKTDLISGTNPRDSKLKLAEAIVAFYHGNNKAKLAQKSFLATFSQGKTPSDIKEVKVAVGTLLSECLIGAGIIASKSEWRRLVGENAVSVIVSDGKATKIVDFNFKVETTAVFKIGKHRFLKIVL
;
A
#
# COMPACT_ATOMS: atom_id res chain seq x y z
N MET A 1 -13.10 9.92 22.67
CA MET A 1 -13.30 11.04 21.73
C MET A 1 -14.77 11.28 21.53
N GLY A 2 -15.19 12.55 21.62
CA GLY A 2 -16.54 12.96 21.26
C GLY A 2 -16.78 12.85 19.74
N ASN A 3 -18.05 12.93 19.32
CA ASN A 3 -18.39 12.85 17.89
C ASN A 3 -17.74 13.98 17.08
N GLN A 4 -17.65 15.19 17.65
CA GLN A 4 -17.03 16.35 17.02
C GLN A 4 -15.54 16.15 16.74
N GLU A 5 -14.79 15.60 17.71
CA GLU A 5 -13.36 15.32 17.55
C GLU A 5 -13.11 14.28 16.44
N LYS A 6 -13.98 13.26 16.34
CA LYS A 6 -13.91 12.27 15.27
C LYS A 6 -14.19 12.88 13.89
N ILE A 7 -15.12 13.82 13.79
CA ILE A 7 -15.39 14.56 12.54
C ILE A 7 -14.17 15.39 12.15
N THR A 8 -13.57 16.13 13.08
CA THR A 8 -12.33 16.89 12.82
C THR A 8 -11.21 15.97 12.36
N GLU A 9 -10.95 14.86 13.06
CA GLU A 9 -9.94 13.88 12.65
C GLU A 9 -10.24 13.30 11.25
N PHE A 10 -11.51 13.04 10.95
CA PHE A 10 -11.94 12.57 9.64
C PHE A 10 -11.61 13.58 8.52
N LEU A 11 -11.82 14.88 8.75
CA LEU A 11 -11.60 15.93 7.75
C LEU A 11 -10.14 16.38 7.60
N GLU A 12 -9.28 16.10 8.58
CA GLU A 12 -7.92 16.64 8.61
C GLU A 12 -6.83 15.58 8.43
N ARG A 13 -6.87 14.50 9.21
CA ARG A 13 -5.75 13.55 9.28
C ARG A 13 -5.54 12.85 7.94
N GLY A 14 -4.36 13.02 7.34
CA GLY A 14 -3.99 12.38 6.07
C GLY A 14 -4.78 12.85 4.85
N VAL A 15 -5.66 13.83 4.99
CA VAL A 15 -6.47 14.36 3.89
C VAL A 15 -5.60 15.31 3.07
N GLU A 16 -5.56 15.07 1.77
CA GLU A 16 -4.94 15.97 0.79
C GLU A 16 -5.94 17.07 0.43
N ARG A 17 -7.15 16.69 -0.01
CA ARG A 17 -8.19 17.64 -0.38
C ARG A 17 -9.59 17.05 -0.23
N VAL A 18 -10.56 17.93 0.00
CA VAL A 18 -11.99 17.61 -0.03
C VAL A 18 -12.65 18.45 -1.11
N TYR A 19 -13.54 17.83 -1.88
CA TYR A 19 -14.36 18.49 -2.89
C TYR A 19 -15.85 18.31 -2.55
N PRO A 20 -16.69 19.35 -2.73
CA PRO A 20 -16.32 20.70 -3.19
C PRO A 20 -15.51 21.50 -2.15
N SER A 21 -15.73 21.27 -0.86
CA SER A 21 -14.94 21.87 0.22
C SER A 21 -15.04 21.04 1.51
N LYS A 22 -14.17 21.35 2.49
CA LYS A 22 -14.22 20.71 3.82
C LYS A 22 -15.48 21.12 4.57
N GLU A 23 -15.90 22.36 4.42
CA GLU A 23 -17.07 22.95 5.07
C GLU A 23 -18.35 22.23 4.60
N PHE A 24 -18.48 22.01 3.29
CA PHE A 24 -19.60 21.24 2.73
C PHE A 24 -19.68 19.85 3.36
N LEU A 25 -18.56 19.13 3.45
CA LEU A 25 -18.56 17.79 4.02
C LEU A 25 -18.83 17.81 5.53
N LYS A 26 -18.29 18.81 6.25
CA LYS A 26 -18.53 18.99 7.68
C LYS A 26 -20.02 19.16 7.97
N GLU A 27 -20.70 20.06 7.27
CA GLU A 27 -22.16 20.28 7.41
C GLU A 27 -22.95 18.99 7.16
N ARG A 28 -22.55 18.22 6.13
CA ARG A 28 -23.19 16.94 5.81
C ARG A 28 -23.00 15.91 6.90
N LEU A 29 -21.81 15.82 7.51
CA LEU A 29 -21.53 14.91 8.63
C LEU A 29 -22.30 15.31 9.89
N GLU A 30 -22.46 16.61 10.13
CA GLU A 30 -23.16 17.17 11.29
C GLU A 30 -24.70 17.16 11.14
N SER A 31 -25.22 17.01 9.91
CA SER A 31 -26.66 17.01 9.61
C SER A 31 -27.48 15.87 10.23
N GLY A 32 -26.82 14.85 10.78
CA GLY A 32 -27.47 13.61 11.26
C GLY A 32 -27.86 12.63 10.15
N GLN A 33 -27.64 12.96 8.88
CA GLN A 33 -27.92 12.05 7.76
C GLN A 33 -26.93 10.87 7.71
N LYS A 34 -27.45 9.69 7.39
CA LYS A 34 -26.62 8.50 7.14
C LYS A 34 -26.06 8.50 5.72
N LEU A 35 -24.95 9.20 5.55
CA LEU A 35 -24.20 9.27 4.30
C LEU A 35 -23.65 7.90 3.86
N THR A 36 -23.43 7.74 2.56
CA THR A 36 -22.83 6.56 1.94
C THR A 36 -21.58 6.96 1.16
N MET A 37 -20.43 6.38 1.52
CA MET A 37 -19.15 6.62 0.85
C MET A 37 -18.56 5.29 0.39
N TYR A 38 -17.89 5.30 -0.77
CA TYR A 38 -17.20 4.12 -1.27
C TYR A 38 -15.70 4.33 -1.49
N LEU A 39 -14.96 3.23 -1.41
CA LEU A 39 -13.59 3.09 -1.88
C LEU A 39 -13.57 2.01 -2.98
N GLY A 40 -13.10 2.37 -4.17
CA GLY A 40 -12.85 1.43 -5.26
C GLY A 40 -11.46 0.79 -5.15
N ILE A 41 -11.38 -0.53 -5.33
CA ILE A 41 -10.09 -1.25 -5.42
C ILE A 41 -10.13 -2.25 -6.57
N ASP A 42 -9.24 -2.07 -7.53
CA ASP A 42 -8.99 -3.04 -8.60
C ASP A 42 -8.15 -4.21 -8.05
N PRO A 43 -8.60 -5.48 -8.22
CA PRO A 43 -7.94 -6.65 -7.64
C PRO A 43 -6.73 -7.12 -8.48
N THR A 44 -5.71 -6.26 -8.60
CA THR A 44 -4.54 -6.51 -9.45
C THR A 44 -3.46 -7.41 -8.84
N GLY A 45 -3.65 -7.84 -7.59
CA GLY A 45 -2.80 -8.79 -6.89
C GLY A 45 -3.59 -9.51 -5.80
N SER A 46 -3.01 -10.57 -5.23
CA SER A 46 -3.72 -11.36 -4.20
C SER A 46 -3.76 -10.68 -2.83
N TYR A 47 -2.85 -9.73 -2.58
CA TYR A 47 -2.71 -9.06 -1.29
C TYR A 47 -2.76 -7.54 -1.42
N LEU A 48 -3.50 -6.93 -0.50
CA LEU A 48 -3.46 -5.50 -0.25
C LEU A 48 -2.15 -5.14 0.48
N HIS A 49 -1.74 -3.89 0.33
CA HIS A 49 -0.52 -3.33 0.90
C HIS A 49 -0.80 -2.03 1.64
N LEU A 50 0.16 -1.53 2.42
CA LEU A 50 -0.02 -0.34 3.27
C LEU A 50 -0.56 0.91 2.54
N GLY A 51 -0.24 1.12 1.26
CA GLY A 51 -0.90 2.16 0.46
C GLY A 51 -2.44 2.07 0.41
N HIS A 52 -3.01 0.86 0.41
CA HIS A 52 -4.47 0.65 0.48
C HIS A 52 -5.02 0.88 1.89
N ALA A 53 -4.18 0.79 2.94
CA ALA A 53 -4.62 1.02 4.31
C ALA A 53 -5.05 2.46 4.54
N ILE A 54 -4.42 3.42 3.85
CA ILE A 54 -4.65 4.86 4.04
C ILE A 54 -6.14 5.22 3.81
N PRO A 55 -6.75 4.97 2.63
CA PRO A 55 -8.18 5.23 2.47
C PRO A 55 -9.06 4.27 3.27
N LEU A 56 -8.62 3.03 3.55
CA LEU A 56 -9.39 2.08 4.37
C LEU A 56 -9.52 2.53 5.83
N LEU A 57 -8.47 3.09 6.44
CA LEU A 57 -8.50 3.66 7.79
C LEU A 57 -9.48 4.84 7.84
N LYS A 58 -9.47 5.69 6.83
CA LYS A 58 -10.43 6.80 6.75
C LYS A 58 -11.87 6.30 6.58
N LEU A 59 -12.09 5.28 5.76
CA LEU A 59 -13.40 4.64 5.59
C LEU A 59 -13.87 3.91 6.88
N LYS A 60 -12.94 3.38 7.69
CA LYS A 60 -13.22 2.88 9.04
C LYS A 60 -13.76 3.99 9.94
N ILE A 61 -13.10 5.14 10.01
CA ILE A 61 -13.57 6.29 10.82
C ILE A 61 -14.96 6.73 10.36
N PHE A 62 -15.20 6.80 9.04
CA PHE A 62 -16.52 7.11 8.49
C PHE A 62 -17.60 6.12 8.94
N GLN A 63 -17.28 4.82 8.97
CA GLN A 63 -18.18 3.80 9.49
C GLN A 63 -18.39 3.96 11.01
N GLU A 64 -17.36 4.28 11.78
CA GLU A 64 -17.50 4.51 13.22
C GLU A 64 -18.35 5.74 13.57
N LEU A 65 -18.41 6.73 12.69
CA LEU A 65 -19.34 7.87 12.76
C LEU A 65 -20.80 7.47 12.45
N GLY A 66 -21.08 6.20 12.14
CA GLY A 66 -22.42 5.66 11.91
C GLY A 66 -22.89 5.68 10.45
N HIS A 67 -22.02 6.09 9.52
CA HIS A 67 -22.33 6.15 8.09
C HIS A 67 -22.14 4.78 7.40
N ARG A 68 -22.49 4.70 6.11
CA ARG A 68 -22.45 3.46 5.32
C ARG A 68 -21.21 3.42 4.44
N ALA A 69 -20.34 2.44 4.69
CA ALA A 69 -19.15 2.20 3.88
C ALA A 69 -19.40 1.15 2.79
N ILE A 70 -18.94 1.44 1.58
CA ILE A 70 -18.93 0.48 0.46
C ILE A 70 -17.47 0.22 0.06
N LEU A 71 -17.09 -1.05 0.03
CA LEU A 71 -15.89 -1.49 -0.65
C LEU A 71 -16.30 -1.98 -2.05
N LEU A 72 -15.95 -1.20 -3.08
CA LEU A 72 -16.23 -1.56 -4.44
C LEU A 72 -15.03 -2.34 -5.02
N ILE A 73 -15.27 -3.59 -5.40
CA ILE A 73 -14.32 -4.40 -6.12
C ILE A 73 -14.42 -4.08 -7.61
N GLY A 74 -13.34 -3.55 -8.15
CA GLY A 74 -13.19 -3.22 -9.56
C GLY A 74 -12.89 -4.44 -10.43
N ASP A 75 -13.77 -5.44 -10.43
CA ASP A 75 -13.53 -6.70 -11.12
C ASP A 75 -13.70 -6.63 -12.65
N PHE A 76 -14.41 -5.61 -13.14
CA PHE A 76 -14.43 -5.28 -14.57
C PHE A 76 -13.34 -4.27 -14.93
N THR A 77 -13.20 -3.19 -14.15
CA THR A 77 -12.18 -2.15 -14.36
C THR A 77 -10.76 -2.70 -14.29
N GLY A 78 -10.51 -3.66 -13.38
CA GLY A 78 -9.22 -4.34 -13.26
C GLY A 78 -8.82 -5.18 -14.48
N MET A 79 -9.76 -5.59 -15.34
CA MET A 79 -9.47 -6.26 -16.62
C MET A 79 -8.98 -5.29 -17.70
N ILE A 80 -9.38 -4.02 -17.62
CA ILE A 80 -9.03 -2.95 -18.55
C ILE A 80 -7.71 -2.30 -18.09
N GLY A 81 -7.61 -2.05 -16.78
CA GLY A 81 -6.43 -1.54 -16.11
C GLY A 81 -6.43 -0.02 -16.01
N ASP A 82 -6.45 0.48 -14.78
CA ASP A 82 -6.32 1.92 -14.52
C ASP A 82 -4.98 2.47 -15.05
N PRO A 83 -5.00 3.46 -15.98
CA PRO A 83 -3.78 4.06 -16.51
C PRO A 83 -3.17 5.09 -15.55
N THR A 84 -3.85 5.44 -14.45
CA THR A 84 -3.31 6.30 -13.39
C THR A 84 -1.95 5.78 -12.92
N ASP A 85 -0.91 6.62 -13.03
CA ASP A 85 0.47 6.37 -12.61
C ASP A 85 1.34 5.37 -13.39
N LYS A 86 0.86 4.81 -14.52
CA LYS A 86 1.64 3.80 -15.24
C LYS A 86 2.18 4.32 -16.58
N THR A 87 3.49 4.18 -16.73
CA THR A 87 4.23 4.49 -17.95
C THR A 87 4.21 3.33 -18.96
N ALA A 88 3.72 2.14 -18.60
CA ALA A 88 3.65 0.98 -19.49
C ALA A 88 2.27 0.33 -19.44
N THR A 89 1.86 -0.27 -20.57
CA THR A 89 0.59 -1.00 -20.74
C THR A 89 0.50 -2.15 -19.72
N ARG A 90 -0.60 -2.24 -18.96
CA ARG A 90 -0.77 -3.29 -17.93
C ARG A 90 -0.85 -4.68 -18.57
N LYS A 91 -0.34 -5.69 -17.86
CA LYS A 91 -0.67 -7.09 -18.12
C LYS A 91 -2.16 -7.31 -17.80
N LYS A 92 -2.95 -7.69 -18.80
CA LYS A 92 -4.38 -7.99 -18.63
C LYS A 92 -4.53 -9.22 -17.72
N LEU A 93 -5.34 -9.10 -16.68
CA LEU A 93 -5.70 -10.22 -15.80
C LEU A 93 -6.95 -10.93 -16.33
N THR A 94 -7.01 -12.24 -16.16
CA THR A 94 -8.21 -13.02 -16.48
C THR A 94 -9.30 -12.79 -15.43
N ARG A 95 -10.56 -12.96 -15.83
CA ARG A 95 -11.70 -12.88 -14.91
C ARG A 95 -11.58 -13.83 -13.73
N LYS A 96 -10.97 -15.01 -13.94
CA LYS A 96 -10.72 -16.01 -12.88
C LYS A 96 -9.72 -15.48 -11.83
N GLU A 97 -8.62 -14.88 -12.27
CA GLU A 97 -7.61 -14.29 -11.38
C GLU A 97 -8.18 -13.11 -10.59
N VAL A 98 -8.88 -12.19 -11.27
CA VAL A 98 -9.55 -11.04 -10.66
C VAL A 98 -10.55 -11.51 -9.59
N SER A 99 -11.38 -12.50 -9.92
CA SER A 99 -12.36 -13.06 -8.97
C SER A 99 -11.70 -13.77 -7.78
N TYR A 100 -10.58 -14.46 -7.99
CA TYR A 100 -9.79 -15.08 -6.92
C TYR A 100 -9.23 -14.04 -5.96
N ASN A 101 -8.57 -13.00 -6.49
CA ASN A 101 -8.02 -11.90 -5.71
C ASN A 101 -9.10 -11.17 -4.91
N ALA A 102 -10.25 -10.88 -5.54
CA ALA A 102 -11.40 -10.22 -4.90
C ALA A 102 -11.90 -10.98 -3.65
N ARG A 103 -11.93 -12.33 -3.68
CA ARG A 103 -12.35 -13.13 -2.52
C ARG A 103 -11.41 -12.94 -1.32
N LEU A 104 -10.11 -12.78 -1.56
CA LEU A 104 -9.12 -12.58 -0.50
C LEU A 104 -9.23 -11.20 0.14
N TYR A 105 -9.73 -10.20 -0.58
CA TYR A 105 -9.80 -8.81 -0.10
C TYR A 105 -10.82 -8.63 1.03
N LYS A 106 -11.92 -9.39 1.06
CA LYS A 106 -12.89 -9.33 2.16
C LYS A 106 -12.24 -9.66 3.51
N ASN A 107 -11.46 -10.73 3.57
CA ASN A 107 -10.76 -11.15 4.80
C ASN A 107 -9.64 -10.18 5.19
N GLN A 108 -9.03 -9.51 4.21
CA GLN A 108 -7.99 -8.53 4.47
C GLN A 108 -8.58 -7.22 5.01
N THR A 109 -9.72 -6.79 4.48
CA THR A 109 -10.40 -5.53 4.83
C THR A 109 -11.26 -5.63 6.09
N SER A 110 -11.57 -6.82 6.59
CA SER A 110 -12.33 -7.02 7.84
C SER A 110 -11.64 -6.48 9.10
N ARG A 111 -10.33 -6.17 9.02
CA ARG A 111 -9.61 -5.46 10.08
C ARG A 111 -9.99 -3.97 10.17
N PHE A 112 -10.45 -3.40 9.06
CA PHE A 112 -10.82 -2.00 8.94
C PHE A 112 -12.33 -1.81 9.03
N LEU A 113 -13.08 -2.67 8.34
CA LEU A 113 -14.53 -2.52 8.17
C LEU A 113 -15.31 -3.62 8.88
N LYS A 114 -16.39 -3.23 9.55
CA LYS A 114 -17.34 -4.15 10.18
C LYS A 114 -18.41 -4.55 9.16
N PHE A 115 -18.49 -5.84 8.83
CA PHE A 115 -19.49 -6.38 7.90
C PHE A 115 -20.79 -6.84 8.58
N GLY A 116 -20.93 -6.60 9.88
CA GLY A 116 -22.15 -6.83 10.67
C GLY A 116 -22.47 -5.64 11.58
N GLY A 117 -23.54 -5.75 12.38
CA GLY A 117 -23.95 -4.72 13.34
C GLY A 117 -24.90 -3.67 12.75
N LYS A 118 -24.88 -2.44 13.32
CA LYS A 118 -25.88 -1.38 13.04
C LYS A 118 -25.73 -0.72 11.66
N ASN A 119 -24.52 -0.71 11.10
CA ASN A 119 -24.20 -0.10 9.81
C ASN A 119 -23.15 -0.95 9.05
N PRO A 120 -23.51 -2.18 8.64
CA PRO A 120 -22.57 -3.10 8.04
C PRO A 120 -22.01 -2.54 6.73
N ALA A 121 -20.70 -2.67 6.54
CA ALA A 121 -20.05 -2.35 5.28
C ALA A 121 -20.55 -3.30 4.18
N ARG A 122 -20.63 -2.80 2.95
CA ARG A 122 -21.07 -3.59 1.79
C ARG A 122 -19.90 -3.83 0.85
N ILE A 123 -19.81 -5.04 0.29
CA ILE A 123 -18.91 -5.33 -0.82
C ILE A 123 -19.74 -5.40 -2.09
N LEU A 124 -19.39 -4.57 -3.07
CA LEU A 124 -20.01 -4.56 -4.40
C LEU A 124 -18.97 -4.87 -5.46
N HIS A 125 -19.43 -5.23 -6.65
CA HIS A 125 -18.60 -5.64 -7.79
C HIS A 125 -19.08 -4.87 -9.01
N ASN A 126 -18.20 -4.09 -9.65
CA ASN A 126 -18.64 -3.25 -10.76
C ASN A 126 -18.96 -4.03 -12.04
N SER A 127 -18.47 -5.27 -12.16
CA SER A 127 -18.93 -6.20 -13.21
C SER A 127 -20.45 -6.42 -13.21
N LYS A 128 -21.15 -6.22 -12.08
CA LYS A 128 -22.61 -6.38 -12.00
C LYS A 128 -23.38 -5.43 -12.93
N TRP A 129 -22.82 -4.26 -13.23
CA TRP A 129 -23.41 -3.27 -14.13
C TRP A 129 -22.54 -3.01 -15.36
N LEU A 130 -21.22 -2.87 -15.22
CA LEU A 130 -20.34 -2.54 -16.34
C LEU A 130 -20.31 -3.63 -17.42
N SER A 131 -20.39 -4.91 -17.04
CA SER A 131 -20.39 -6.01 -18.03
C SER A 131 -21.69 -6.15 -18.83
N LYS A 132 -22.73 -5.39 -18.44
CA LYS A 132 -24.07 -5.43 -19.06
C LYS A 132 -24.36 -4.20 -19.92
N LEU A 133 -23.46 -3.21 -19.94
CA LEU A 133 -23.62 -2.03 -20.76
C LEU A 133 -23.58 -2.44 -22.24
N SER A 134 -24.66 -2.12 -22.96
CA SER A 134 -24.67 -2.18 -24.41
C SER A 134 -23.82 -1.06 -24.99
N LEU A 135 -23.55 -1.13 -26.30
CA LEU A 135 -22.89 -0.02 -26.99
C LEU A 135 -23.73 1.26 -26.91
N ALA A 136 -25.07 1.15 -26.97
CA ALA A 136 -25.97 2.29 -26.83
C ALA A 136 -25.86 2.94 -25.44
N ASP A 137 -25.88 2.14 -24.36
CA ASP A 137 -25.70 2.65 -23.00
C ASP A 137 -24.33 3.33 -22.84
N THR A 138 -23.29 2.72 -23.43
CA THR A 138 -21.92 3.26 -23.40
C THR A 138 -21.85 4.62 -24.10
N LEU A 139 -22.49 4.76 -25.25
CA LEU A 139 -22.55 6.03 -25.99
C LEU A 139 -23.34 7.09 -25.22
N GLU A 140 -24.47 6.73 -24.63
CA GLU A 140 -25.27 7.63 -23.80
C GLU A 140 -24.47 8.16 -22.60
N ILE A 141 -23.80 7.28 -21.85
CA ILE A 141 -22.94 7.70 -20.74
C ILE A 141 -21.81 8.60 -21.27
N SER A 142 -21.16 8.22 -22.37
CA SER A 142 -20.04 8.99 -22.94
C SER A 142 -20.44 10.39 -23.40
N SER A 143 -21.71 10.61 -23.80
CA SER A 143 -22.22 11.93 -24.20
C SER A 143 -22.18 12.96 -23.06
N ASN A 144 -22.06 12.50 -21.81
CA ASN A 144 -21.93 13.35 -20.63
C ASN A 144 -20.48 13.76 -20.36
N ILE A 145 -19.51 13.30 -21.15
CA ILE A 145 -18.07 13.50 -20.94
C ILE A 145 -17.46 14.08 -22.21
N THR A 146 -16.56 15.05 -22.06
CA THR A 146 -15.83 15.59 -23.21
C THR A 146 -14.46 14.93 -23.35
N TYR A 147 -14.06 14.68 -24.60
CA TYR A 147 -12.69 14.27 -24.91
C TYR A 147 -11.65 15.28 -24.37
N ALA A 148 -11.93 16.58 -24.52
CA ALA A 148 -11.06 17.65 -24.05
C ALA A 148 -10.85 17.63 -22.52
N GLN A 149 -11.86 17.28 -21.73
CA GLN A 149 -11.71 17.09 -20.28
C GLN A 149 -10.84 15.86 -19.97
N THR A 150 -11.05 14.76 -20.70
CA THR A 150 -10.34 13.50 -20.47
C THR A 150 -8.85 13.63 -20.76
N ILE A 151 -8.50 14.25 -21.89
CA ILE A 151 -7.11 14.32 -22.35
C ILE A 151 -6.24 15.24 -21.48
N LYS A 152 -6.83 16.21 -20.77
CA LYS A 152 -6.13 17.16 -19.88
C LYS A 152 -5.43 16.52 -18.68
N ARG A 153 -5.70 15.25 -18.41
CA ARG A 153 -5.05 14.52 -17.33
C ARG A 153 -3.54 14.48 -17.53
N ASP A 154 -2.77 14.83 -16.49
CA ASP A 154 -1.30 14.94 -16.53
C ASP A 154 -0.60 13.72 -17.14
N MET A 155 -1.06 12.51 -16.82
CA MET A 155 -0.48 11.28 -17.35
C MET A 155 -0.68 11.13 -18.87
N PHE A 156 -1.84 11.53 -19.40
CA PHE A 156 -2.09 11.53 -20.84
C PHE A 156 -1.30 12.63 -21.53
N GLN A 157 -1.25 13.84 -20.95
CA GLN A 157 -0.43 14.95 -21.46
C GLN A 157 1.05 14.56 -21.55
N LYS A 158 1.57 13.89 -20.51
CA LYS A 158 2.95 13.40 -20.49
C LYS A 158 3.22 12.37 -21.59
N ARG A 159 2.33 11.38 -21.78
CA ARG A 159 2.50 10.37 -22.85
C ARG A 159 2.46 11.00 -24.24
N ILE A 160 1.55 11.96 -24.48
CA ILE A 160 1.48 12.70 -25.74
C ILE A 160 2.79 13.47 -25.98
N ALA A 161 3.29 14.19 -24.97
CA ALA A 161 4.55 14.94 -25.08
C ALA A 161 5.77 14.03 -25.34
N GLU A 162 5.74 12.80 -24.84
CA GLU A 162 6.76 11.78 -25.05
C GLU A 162 6.56 10.97 -26.35
N GLY A 163 5.55 11.30 -27.17
CA GLY A 163 5.26 10.58 -28.42
C GLY A 163 4.79 9.15 -28.23
N ARG A 164 4.23 8.83 -27.05
CA ARG A 164 3.75 7.48 -26.71
C ARG A 164 2.27 7.33 -27.02
N ASP A 165 1.90 6.16 -27.52
CA ASP A 165 0.51 5.82 -27.83
C ASP A 165 -0.41 6.08 -26.64
N LEU A 166 -1.67 6.46 -26.92
CA LEU A 166 -2.78 6.45 -25.98
C LEU A 166 -3.90 5.61 -26.58
N TYR A 167 -4.23 4.48 -25.95
CA TYR A 167 -5.26 3.60 -26.50
C TYR A 167 -6.65 4.07 -26.07
N LEU A 168 -7.62 4.00 -27.00
CA LEU A 168 -8.99 4.45 -26.77
C LEU A 168 -9.65 3.81 -25.54
N HIS A 169 -9.37 2.53 -25.26
CA HIS A 169 -9.91 1.85 -24.09
C HIS A 169 -9.41 2.43 -22.76
N GLU A 170 -8.23 3.07 -22.73
CA GLU A 170 -7.71 3.75 -21.54
C GLU A 170 -8.49 5.04 -21.25
N LEU A 171 -8.97 5.71 -22.29
CA LEU A 171 -9.80 6.92 -22.19
C LEU A 171 -11.20 6.61 -21.64
N MET A 172 -11.67 5.37 -21.80
CA MET A 172 -12.95 4.92 -21.26
C MET A 172 -12.87 4.63 -19.76
N TYR A 173 -11.68 4.39 -19.19
CA TYR A 173 -11.54 3.99 -17.79
C TYR A 173 -12.15 4.99 -16.80
N PRO A 174 -11.87 6.32 -16.89
CA PRO A 174 -12.48 7.30 -16.00
C PRO A 174 -14.01 7.34 -16.08
N MET A 175 -14.58 7.12 -17.28
CA MET A 175 -16.03 7.03 -17.47
C MET A 175 -16.60 5.82 -16.70
N MET A 176 -15.98 4.65 -16.83
CA MET A 176 -16.44 3.43 -16.17
C MET A 176 -16.39 3.55 -14.65
N GLN A 177 -15.27 4.04 -14.09
CA GLN A 177 -15.19 4.30 -12.65
C GLN A 177 -16.17 5.38 -12.22
N GLY A 178 -16.37 6.43 -13.02
CA GLY A 178 -17.35 7.47 -12.72
C GLY A 178 -18.79 6.93 -12.71
N TYR A 179 -19.12 6.03 -13.63
CA TYR A 179 -20.44 5.39 -13.71
C TYR A 179 -20.73 4.48 -12.49
N ASP A 180 -19.70 3.92 -11.85
CA ASP A 180 -19.86 3.20 -10.58
C ASP A 180 -20.56 4.09 -9.53
N SER A 181 -20.19 5.38 -9.46
CA SER A 181 -20.85 6.35 -8.57
C SER A 181 -22.33 6.52 -8.89
N VAL A 182 -22.67 6.58 -10.18
CA VAL A 182 -24.04 6.75 -10.68
C VAL A 182 -24.90 5.57 -10.28
N VAL A 183 -24.44 4.34 -10.55
CA VAL A 183 -25.21 3.12 -10.23
C VAL A 183 -25.41 2.98 -8.71
N MET A 184 -24.37 3.22 -7.92
CA MET A 184 -24.45 3.10 -6.46
C MET A 184 -25.19 4.26 -5.77
N ASN A 185 -25.41 5.38 -6.46
CA ASN A 185 -26.07 6.59 -5.93
C ASN A 185 -25.48 7.08 -4.59
N VAL A 186 -24.16 7.03 -4.47
CA VAL A 186 -23.42 7.36 -3.23
C VAL A 186 -23.46 8.86 -2.91
N ASP A 187 -23.14 9.22 -1.67
CA ASP A 187 -22.93 10.61 -1.25
C ASP A 187 -21.47 11.03 -1.41
N GLY A 188 -20.51 10.09 -1.38
CA GLY A 188 -19.11 10.41 -1.65
C GLY A 188 -18.23 9.26 -2.08
N GLU A 189 -17.00 9.58 -2.48
CA GLU A 189 -15.93 8.65 -2.82
C GLU A 189 -14.63 9.06 -2.13
N ILE A 190 -13.83 8.08 -1.75
CA ILE A 190 -12.50 8.28 -1.18
C ILE A 190 -11.45 7.50 -1.97
N GLY A 191 -10.27 8.09 -2.15
CA GLY A 191 -9.14 7.48 -2.84
C GLY A 191 -7.84 8.24 -2.61
N GLY A 192 -6.74 7.76 -3.19
CA GLY A 192 -5.49 8.52 -3.23
C GLY A 192 -5.60 9.77 -4.10
N ASN A 193 -4.69 10.74 -3.91
CA ASN A 193 -4.67 11.96 -4.71
C ASN A 193 -4.39 11.72 -6.21
N ASP A 194 -3.86 10.56 -6.57
CA ASP A 194 -3.71 10.07 -7.94
C ASP A 194 -5.03 9.74 -8.63
N GLN A 195 -6.04 9.35 -7.84
CA GLN A 195 -7.38 9.04 -8.32
C GLN A 195 -8.28 10.27 -8.50
N THR A 196 -7.80 11.48 -8.14
CA THR A 196 -8.61 12.72 -8.15
C THR A 196 -9.40 12.90 -9.44
N PHE A 197 -8.75 12.74 -10.60
CA PHE A 197 -9.42 12.88 -11.89
C PHE A 197 -10.59 11.91 -12.07
N ASN A 198 -10.38 10.62 -11.80
CA ASN A 198 -11.41 9.58 -11.94
C ASN A 198 -12.57 9.82 -10.96
N MET A 199 -12.27 10.22 -9.72
CA MET A 199 -13.30 10.47 -8.70
C MET A 199 -14.17 11.70 -9.02
N LEU A 200 -13.55 12.75 -9.56
CA LEU A 200 -14.25 13.95 -10.04
C LEU A 200 -15.11 13.64 -11.27
N MET A 201 -14.66 12.77 -12.18
CA MET A 201 -15.52 12.27 -13.27
C MET A 201 -16.81 11.64 -12.72
N GLY A 202 -16.71 10.84 -11.66
CA GLY A 202 -17.88 10.28 -10.99
C GLY A 202 -18.77 11.31 -10.30
N ARG A 203 -18.21 12.42 -9.82
CA ARG A 203 -18.99 13.55 -9.27
C ARG A 203 -19.77 14.27 -10.37
N ASP A 204 -19.11 14.58 -11.48
CA ASP A 204 -19.74 15.25 -12.62
C ASP A 204 -20.85 14.39 -13.24
N LEU A 205 -20.59 13.09 -13.45
CA LEU A 205 -21.59 12.16 -13.98
C LEU A 205 -22.80 12.01 -13.05
N LEU A 206 -22.58 11.89 -11.74
CA LEU A 206 -23.68 11.77 -10.79
C LEU A 206 -24.54 13.05 -10.76
N LYS A 207 -23.91 14.23 -10.89
CA LYS A 207 -24.62 15.49 -11.01
C LYS A 207 -25.46 15.56 -12.29
N LYS A 208 -24.88 15.23 -13.45
CA LYS A 208 -25.59 15.29 -14.74
C LYS A 208 -26.75 14.30 -14.84
N LEU A 209 -26.55 13.07 -14.36
CA LEU A 209 -27.50 11.97 -14.55
C LEU A 209 -28.52 11.84 -13.42
N LYS A 210 -28.25 12.38 -12.22
CA LYS A 210 -29.12 12.22 -11.04
C LYS A 210 -29.33 13.50 -10.22
N ASP A 211 -28.82 14.64 -10.68
CA ASP A 211 -28.85 15.92 -9.97
C ASP A 211 -28.35 15.85 -8.51
N LYS A 212 -27.40 14.95 -8.24
CA LYS A 212 -26.90 14.69 -6.88
C LYS A 212 -25.47 15.17 -6.70
N GLU A 213 -25.27 16.01 -5.68
CA GLU A 213 -23.94 16.46 -5.24
C GLU A 213 -23.20 15.35 -4.49
N LYS A 214 -22.06 14.93 -5.04
CA LYS A 214 -21.17 13.90 -4.46
C LYS A 214 -19.89 14.50 -3.91
N PHE A 215 -19.56 14.32 -2.63
CA PHE A 215 -18.25 14.75 -2.13
C PHE A 215 -17.12 13.79 -2.53
N VAL A 216 -15.90 14.31 -2.67
CA VAL A 216 -14.70 13.51 -2.94
C VAL A 216 -13.65 13.83 -1.89
N ILE A 217 -13.04 12.79 -1.31
CA ILE A 217 -11.93 12.92 -0.37
C ILE A 217 -10.69 12.30 -1.01
N THR A 218 -9.66 13.11 -1.24
CA THR A 218 -8.36 12.62 -1.68
C THR A 218 -7.45 12.50 -0.46
N MET A 219 -6.79 11.36 -0.36
CA MET A 219 -5.82 11.08 0.69
C MET A 219 -4.41 11.36 0.17
N LYS A 220 -3.55 11.86 1.07
CA LYS A 220 -2.11 11.91 0.84
C LYS A 220 -1.60 10.52 0.52
N LEU A 221 -0.62 10.45 -0.37
CA LEU A 221 0.08 9.21 -0.65
C LEU A 221 1.31 9.09 0.23
N LEU A 222 1.64 7.86 0.63
CA LEU A 222 2.91 7.59 1.26
C LEU A 222 4.01 7.63 0.18
N ALA A 223 4.66 8.76 0.06
CA ALA A 223 5.77 9.01 -0.86
C ALA A 223 6.96 9.61 -0.11
N ASP A 224 8.16 9.37 -0.61
CA ASP A 224 9.36 10.05 -0.12
C ASP A 224 9.42 11.51 -0.62
N THR A 225 10.45 12.24 -0.18
CA THR A 225 10.70 13.65 -0.55
C THR A 225 10.94 13.87 -2.05
N GLU A 226 11.21 12.81 -2.82
CA GLU A 226 11.34 12.86 -4.28
C GLU A 226 9.99 12.57 -4.98
N GLY A 227 8.91 12.40 -4.21
CA GLY A 227 7.59 12.07 -4.72
C GLY A 227 7.45 10.62 -5.17
N LYS A 228 8.44 9.77 -4.89
CA LYS A 228 8.40 8.35 -5.25
C LYS A 228 7.48 7.62 -4.27
N LYS A 229 6.35 7.15 -4.80
CA LYS A 229 5.37 6.38 -4.03
C LYS A 229 5.99 5.09 -3.49
N MET A 230 5.72 4.80 -2.22
CA MET A 230 6.03 3.52 -1.61
C MET A 230 5.24 2.41 -2.31
N GLY A 231 5.93 1.35 -2.74
CA GLY A 231 5.34 0.21 -3.48
C GLY A 231 5.74 0.08 -4.95
N LYS A 232 6.52 1.02 -5.52
CA LYS A 232 7.01 0.94 -6.92
C LYS A 232 8.32 0.16 -7.09
N THR A 233 9.02 -0.19 -6.01
CA THR A 233 10.16 -1.12 -6.03
C THR A 233 9.79 -2.34 -5.21
N GLU A 234 9.99 -3.54 -5.76
CA GLU A 234 9.55 -4.82 -5.18
C GLU A 234 10.01 -5.02 -3.72
N ASN A 235 11.11 -4.38 -3.30
CA ASN A 235 11.64 -4.51 -1.94
C ASN A 235 10.94 -3.68 -0.85
N ASN A 236 10.23 -2.59 -1.19
CA ASN A 236 9.70 -1.65 -0.19
C ASN A 236 8.16 -1.73 -0.01
N MET A 237 7.48 -2.56 -0.79
CA MET A 237 6.05 -2.81 -0.60
C MET A 237 5.82 -3.68 0.63
N VAL A 238 4.94 -3.24 1.53
CA VAL A 238 4.55 -3.98 2.74
C VAL A 238 3.11 -4.46 2.59
N SER A 239 2.92 -5.77 2.45
CA SER A 239 1.59 -6.40 2.32
C SER A 239 0.94 -6.66 3.69
N PHE A 240 -0.40 -6.69 3.73
CA PHE A 240 -1.16 -6.88 4.99
C PHE A 240 -0.98 -8.25 5.64
N ASN A 241 -0.51 -9.24 4.88
CA ASN A 241 -0.36 -10.63 5.32
C ASN A 241 1.10 -11.02 5.64
N GLU A 242 2.03 -10.06 5.63
CA GLU A 242 3.42 -10.33 5.97
C GLU A 242 3.56 -10.86 7.40
N LYS A 243 4.62 -11.61 7.66
CA LYS A 243 4.96 -11.99 9.04
C LYS A 243 5.32 -10.72 9.85
N PRO A 244 5.03 -10.66 11.16
CA PRO A 244 5.34 -9.51 12.01
C PRO A 244 6.78 -9.02 11.88
N GLU A 245 7.74 -9.94 11.84
CA GLU A 245 9.18 -9.66 11.77
C GLU A 245 9.58 -9.05 10.43
N THR A 246 9.00 -9.56 9.33
CA THR A 246 9.22 -9.03 7.98
C THR A 246 8.63 -7.63 7.84
N MET A 247 7.39 -7.43 8.29
CA MET A 247 6.72 -6.13 8.30
C MET A 247 7.52 -5.12 9.12
N PHE A 248 7.94 -5.50 10.32
CA PHE A 248 8.75 -4.66 11.20
C PHE A 248 10.08 -4.27 10.53
N GLY A 249 10.81 -5.24 9.97
CA GLY A 249 12.08 -5.02 9.29
C GLY A 249 11.96 -4.09 8.08
N LYS A 250 10.91 -4.26 7.27
CA LYS A 250 10.66 -3.36 6.13
C LYS A 250 10.37 -1.92 6.57
N ILE A 251 9.56 -1.71 7.60
CA ILE A 251 9.28 -0.37 8.14
C ILE A 251 10.55 0.26 8.71
N MET A 252 11.40 -0.51 9.39
CA MET A 252 12.68 -0.02 9.89
C MET A 252 13.66 0.38 8.78
N SER A 253 13.50 -0.18 7.57
CA SER A 253 14.28 0.20 6.38
C SER A 253 13.77 1.45 5.66
N TRP A 254 12.63 2.00 6.08
CA TRP A 254 12.14 3.27 5.54
C TRP A 254 13.09 4.42 5.86
N SER A 255 13.15 5.36 4.93
CA SER A 255 13.86 6.63 5.11
C SER A 255 13.21 7.44 6.25
N ASP A 256 14.01 8.23 6.96
CA ASP A 256 13.57 8.96 8.16
C ASP A 256 12.49 10.01 7.86
N ASN A 257 12.47 10.55 6.63
CA ASN A 257 11.42 11.44 6.14
C ASN A 257 10.02 10.78 6.10
N LEU A 258 9.94 9.44 6.09
CA LEU A 258 8.68 8.69 6.10
C LEU A 258 8.14 8.43 7.52
N ILE A 259 8.87 8.79 8.58
CA ILE A 259 8.44 8.51 9.95
C ILE A 259 7.12 9.23 10.25
N VAL A 260 7.09 10.56 10.08
CA VAL A 260 5.91 11.37 10.38
C VAL A 260 4.74 11.04 9.44
N PRO A 261 4.92 10.96 8.10
CA PRO A 261 3.87 10.49 7.20
C PRO A 261 3.37 9.07 7.53
N GLY A 262 4.26 8.17 7.94
CA GLY A 262 3.89 6.83 8.35
C GLY A 262 2.95 6.83 9.56
N PHE A 263 3.25 7.62 10.58
CA PHE A 263 2.36 7.79 11.72
C PHE A 263 1.01 8.41 11.31
N GLU A 264 1.04 9.48 10.52
CA GLU A 264 -0.17 10.19 10.09
C GLU A 264 -1.11 9.28 9.28
N LEU A 265 -0.56 8.51 8.35
CA LEU A 265 -1.32 7.81 7.30
C LEU A 265 -1.62 6.33 7.61
N LEU A 266 -0.82 5.67 8.46
CA LEU A 266 -0.88 4.22 8.64
C LEU A 266 -1.15 3.76 10.08
N THR A 267 -1.34 4.69 11.02
CA THR A 267 -1.57 4.36 12.42
C THR A 267 -2.81 5.07 12.96
N GLU A 268 -3.21 4.68 14.17
CA GLU A 268 -4.26 5.35 14.95
C GLU A 268 -3.66 6.16 16.11
N VAL A 269 -2.34 6.41 16.08
CA VAL A 269 -1.64 7.22 17.08
C VAL A 269 -2.24 8.64 17.09
N PRO A 270 -2.54 9.25 18.26
CA PRO A 270 -3.12 10.58 18.33
C PRO A 270 -2.26 11.66 17.67
N MET A 271 -2.87 12.63 17.00
CA MET A 271 -2.14 13.72 16.31
C MET A 271 -1.20 14.50 17.23
N ALA A 272 -1.56 14.68 18.51
CA ALA A 272 -0.68 15.31 19.49
C ALA A 272 0.65 14.56 19.68
N GLU A 273 0.62 13.22 19.68
CA GLU A 273 1.83 12.40 19.78
C GLU A 273 2.64 12.46 18.47
N ILE A 274 1.98 12.51 17.31
CA ILE A 274 2.63 12.66 16.01
C ILE A 274 3.35 14.02 15.91
N ILE A 275 2.72 15.09 16.40
CA ILE A 275 3.34 16.43 16.49
C ILE A 275 4.56 16.36 17.41
N ARG A 276 4.47 15.68 18.55
CA ARG A 276 5.61 15.51 19.45
C ARG A 276 6.76 14.75 18.78
N VAL A 277 6.48 13.65 18.11
CA VAL A 277 7.48 12.89 17.31
C VAL A 277 8.14 13.80 16.26
N LYS A 278 7.37 14.64 15.58
CA LYS A 278 7.91 15.60 14.60
C LYS A 278 8.85 16.61 15.27
N THR A 279 8.46 17.18 16.39
CA THR A 279 9.30 18.12 17.16
C THR A 279 10.57 17.45 17.66
N ASP A 280 10.46 16.23 18.21
CA ASP A 280 11.59 15.44 18.72
C ASP A 280 12.62 15.18 17.61
N LEU A 281 12.18 14.81 16.41
CA LEU A 281 13.05 14.61 15.24
C LEU A 281 13.76 15.89 14.80
N ILE A 282 13.06 17.03 14.80
CA ILE A 282 13.66 18.35 14.46
C ILE A 282 14.69 18.73 15.52
N SER A 283 14.44 18.42 16.79
CA SER A 283 15.36 18.70 17.91
C SER A 283 16.58 17.78 18.00
N GLY A 284 16.72 16.82 17.08
CA GLY A 284 17.89 15.93 17.00
C GLY A 284 17.74 14.58 17.70
N THR A 285 16.53 14.19 18.11
CA THR A 285 16.27 12.83 18.62
C THR A 285 16.61 11.80 17.56
N ASN A 286 17.20 10.67 17.97
CA ASN A 286 17.58 9.60 17.06
C ASN A 286 16.36 9.07 16.28
N PRO A 287 16.32 9.19 14.94
CA PRO A 287 15.19 8.73 14.13
C PRO A 287 14.87 7.24 14.29
N ARG A 288 15.87 6.44 14.69
CA ARG A 288 15.69 5.02 14.99
C ARG A 288 14.61 4.77 16.03
N ASP A 289 14.54 5.56 17.10
CA ASP A 289 13.61 5.30 18.20
C ASP A 289 12.17 5.62 17.78
N SER A 290 11.99 6.69 16.99
CA SER A 290 10.71 7.01 16.36
C SER A 290 10.30 5.96 15.32
N LYS A 291 11.25 5.40 14.55
CA LYS A 291 10.98 4.27 13.64
C LYS A 291 10.57 2.99 14.37
N LEU A 292 11.20 2.69 15.51
CA LEU A 292 10.82 1.53 16.34
C LEU A 292 9.37 1.65 16.82
N LYS A 293 8.97 2.84 17.26
CA LYS A 293 7.58 3.13 17.67
C LYS A 293 6.61 3.02 16.49
N LEU A 294 6.99 3.54 15.31
CA LEU A 294 6.18 3.45 14.10
C LEU A 294 5.97 1.99 13.67
N ALA A 295 7.05 1.21 13.61
CA ALA A 295 7.02 -0.20 13.25
C ALA A 295 6.18 -1.00 14.25
N GLU A 296 6.32 -0.74 15.56
CA GLU A 296 5.49 -1.36 16.59
C GLU A 296 4.01 -1.02 16.41
N ALA A 297 3.66 0.26 16.21
CA ALA A 297 2.28 0.70 16.02
C ALA A 297 1.62 0.05 14.78
N ILE A 298 2.33 0.00 13.65
CA ILE A 298 1.83 -0.63 12.43
C ILE A 298 1.68 -2.15 12.65
N VAL A 299 2.70 -2.84 13.17
CA VAL A 299 2.63 -4.29 13.39
C VAL A 299 1.54 -4.64 14.41
N ALA A 300 1.35 -3.82 15.44
CA ALA A 300 0.30 -4.01 16.44
C ALA A 300 -1.09 -3.95 15.81
N PHE A 301 -1.30 -3.05 14.84
CA PHE A 301 -2.56 -2.95 14.11
C PHE A 301 -2.92 -4.24 13.34
N TYR A 302 -1.93 -4.88 12.69
CA TYR A 302 -2.19 -6.07 11.86
C TYR A 302 -2.08 -7.40 12.62
N HIS A 303 -1.23 -7.47 13.65
CA HIS A 303 -0.82 -8.71 14.32
C HIS A 303 -1.07 -8.70 15.84
N GLY A 304 -1.47 -7.58 16.41
CA GLY A 304 -1.69 -7.39 17.84
C GLY A 304 -0.43 -7.01 18.62
N ASN A 305 -0.62 -6.37 19.77
CA ASN A 305 0.44 -5.79 20.61
C ASN A 305 1.53 -6.80 21.00
N ASN A 306 1.15 -8.03 21.33
CA ASN A 306 2.11 -9.06 21.76
C ASN A 306 3.10 -9.42 20.64
N LYS A 307 2.61 -9.60 19.41
CA LYS A 307 3.45 -9.91 18.25
C LYS A 307 4.32 -8.72 17.85
N ALA A 308 3.80 -7.50 17.97
CA ALA A 308 4.57 -6.29 17.73
C ALA A 308 5.78 -6.15 18.68
N LYS A 309 5.56 -6.37 19.98
CA LYS A 309 6.64 -6.35 20.99
C LYS A 309 7.68 -7.45 20.75
N LEU A 310 7.24 -8.65 20.35
CA LEU A 310 8.16 -9.75 20.01
C LEU A 310 8.99 -9.44 18.76
N ALA A 311 8.37 -8.86 17.72
CA ALA A 311 9.06 -8.45 16.51
C ALA A 311 10.09 -7.36 16.80
N GLN A 312 9.75 -6.37 17.63
CA GLN A 312 10.68 -5.32 18.07
C GLN A 312 11.87 -5.92 18.84
N LYS A 313 11.62 -6.79 19.83
CA LYS A 313 12.70 -7.48 20.58
C LYS A 313 13.62 -8.27 19.65
N SER A 314 13.05 -9.02 18.70
CA SER A 314 13.81 -9.82 17.74
C SER A 314 14.65 -8.95 16.81
N PHE A 315 14.09 -7.83 16.33
CA PHE A 315 14.80 -6.85 15.53
C PHE A 315 15.97 -6.24 16.32
N LEU A 316 15.73 -5.80 17.55
CA LEU A 316 16.76 -5.24 18.42
C LEU A 316 17.87 -6.25 18.69
N ALA A 317 17.56 -7.50 19.02
CA ALA A 317 18.55 -8.55 19.26
C ALA A 317 19.43 -8.81 18.02
N THR A 318 18.83 -8.82 16.83
CA THR A 318 19.55 -9.01 15.56
C THR A 318 20.50 -7.84 15.26
N PHE A 319 20.11 -6.60 15.59
CA PHE A 319 20.91 -5.39 15.32
C PHE A 319 21.91 -5.03 16.42
N SER A 320 21.59 -5.24 17.70
CA SER A 320 22.44 -4.82 18.83
C SER A 320 23.50 -5.84 19.21
N GLN A 321 23.35 -7.10 18.83
CA GLN A 321 24.27 -8.16 19.28
C GLN A 321 25.07 -8.81 18.15
N GLY A 322 24.93 -8.36 16.90
CA GLY A 322 25.44 -9.12 15.75
C GLY A 322 24.91 -10.55 15.71
N LYS A 323 23.86 -10.85 16.49
CA LYS A 323 23.32 -12.19 16.63
C LYS A 323 22.50 -12.52 15.39
N THR A 324 22.76 -13.71 14.93
CA THR A 324 22.03 -14.43 13.91
C THR A 324 20.52 -14.42 14.22
N PRO A 325 19.64 -14.11 13.25
CA PRO A 325 18.20 -14.28 13.41
C PRO A 325 17.84 -15.68 13.92
N SER A 326 16.73 -15.84 14.62
CA SER A 326 16.28 -17.16 15.11
C SER A 326 15.66 -18.05 14.01
N ASP A 327 15.28 -17.48 12.87
CA ASP A 327 14.66 -18.16 11.72
C ASP A 327 15.53 -17.98 10.47
N ILE A 328 16.72 -18.59 10.47
CA ILE A 328 17.65 -18.54 9.33
C ILE A 328 17.40 -19.72 8.42
N LYS A 329 17.30 -19.43 7.12
CA LYS A 329 17.19 -20.46 6.10
C LYS A 329 18.40 -21.40 6.19
N GLU A 330 18.13 -22.68 6.41
CA GLU A 330 19.14 -23.73 6.46
C GLU A 330 19.22 -24.47 5.12
N VAL A 331 20.44 -24.72 4.64
CA VAL A 331 20.69 -25.49 3.42
C VAL A 331 21.77 -26.52 3.70
N LYS A 332 21.50 -27.78 3.30
CA LYS A 332 22.46 -28.88 3.37
C LYS A 332 23.29 -28.93 2.09
N VAL A 333 24.62 -28.95 2.19
CA VAL A 333 25.52 -28.99 1.03
C VAL A 333 26.72 -29.90 1.31
N ALA A 334 27.35 -30.41 0.26
CA ALA A 334 28.57 -31.20 0.41
C ALA A 334 29.77 -30.32 0.78
N VAL A 335 30.71 -30.88 1.53
CA VAL A 335 31.99 -30.25 1.86
C VAL A 335 32.70 -29.81 0.58
N GLY A 336 33.20 -28.57 0.56
CA GLY A 336 33.92 -28.03 -0.59
C GLY A 336 33.05 -27.36 -1.66
N THR A 337 31.73 -27.30 -1.45
CA THR A 337 30.81 -26.55 -2.34
C THR A 337 31.12 -25.05 -2.27
N LEU A 338 31.07 -24.37 -3.41
CA LEU A 338 31.27 -22.91 -3.48
C LEU A 338 30.12 -22.18 -2.81
N LEU A 339 30.42 -21.26 -1.90
CA LEU A 339 29.41 -20.47 -1.19
C LEU A 339 28.52 -19.66 -2.15
N SER A 340 29.08 -19.18 -3.26
CA SER A 340 28.32 -18.47 -4.29
C SER A 340 27.19 -19.32 -4.90
N GLU A 341 27.40 -20.62 -5.08
CA GLU A 341 26.42 -21.55 -5.64
C GLU A 341 25.34 -21.91 -4.61
N CYS A 342 25.75 -22.07 -3.34
CA CYS A 342 24.82 -22.21 -2.22
C CYS A 342 23.87 -21.01 -2.12
N LEU A 343 24.40 -19.78 -2.26
CA LEU A 343 23.60 -18.55 -2.17
C LEU A 343 22.64 -18.38 -3.34
N ILE A 344 23.05 -18.74 -4.55
CA ILE A 344 22.18 -18.70 -5.74
C ILE A 344 21.09 -19.77 -5.64
N GLY A 345 21.47 -21.02 -5.32
CA GLY A 345 20.51 -22.11 -5.14
C GLY A 345 19.51 -21.86 -4.01
N ALA A 346 19.93 -21.14 -2.96
CA ALA A 346 19.06 -20.71 -1.87
C ALA A 346 18.22 -19.46 -2.23
N GLY A 347 18.43 -18.82 -3.38
CA GLY A 347 17.74 -17.60 -3.81
C GLY A 347 18.10 -16.37 -2.96
N ILE A 348 19.26 -16.37 -2.30
CA ILE A 348 19.73 -15.26 -1.46
C ILE A 348 20.36 -14.15 -2.31
N ILE A 349 20.99 -14.53 -3.41
CA ILE A 349 21.55 -13.63 -4.43
C ILE A 349 21.07 -14.07 -5.82
N ALA A 350 20.98 -13.14 -6.76
CA ALA A 350 20.45 -13.38 -8.09
C ALA A 350 21.48 -13.94 -9.07
N SER A 351 22.78 -13.67 -8.88
CA SER A 351 23.81 -14.08 -9.84
C SER A 351 25.23 -14.13 -9.26
N LYS A 352 26.15 -14.79 -9.99
CA LYS A 352 27.60 -14.78 -9.69
C LYS A 352 28.21 -13.37 -9.80
N SER A 353 27.62 -12.47 -10.60
CA SER A 353 28.04 -11.06 -10.68
C SER A 353 27.70 -10.28 -9.41
N GLU A 354 26.51 -10.53 -8.83
CA GLU A 354 26.13 -9.96 -7.53
C GLU A 354 27.07 -10.45 -6.41
N TRP A 355 27.43 -11.73 -6.42
CA TRP A 355 28.41 -12.31 -5.49
C TRP A 355 29.74 -11.56 -5.51
N ARG A 356 30.33 -11.38 -6.70
CA ARG A 356 31.61 -10.66 -6.84
C ARG A 356 31.53 -9.23 -6.33
N ARG A 357 30.43 -8.53 -6.61
CA ARG A 357 30.22 -7.17 -6.09
C ARG A 357 30.20 -7.15 -4.56
N LEU A 358 29.45 -8.06 -3.94
CA LEU A 358 29.30 -8.12 -2.48
C LEU A 358 30.60 -8.49 -1.75
N VAL A 359 31.38 -9.42 -2.31
CA VAL A 359 32.70 -9.78 -1.76
C VAL A 359 33.67 -8.60 -1.91
N GLY A 360 33.68 -7.95 -3.08
CA GLY A 360 34.51 -6.75 -3.32
C GLY A 360 34.16 -5.57 -2.40
N GLU A 361 32.88 -5.41 -2.05
CA GLU A 361 32.38 -4.41 -1.10
C GLU A 361 32.59 -4.81 0.38
N ASN A 362 33.28 -5.93 0.67
CA ASN A 362 33.47 -6.45 2.02
C ASN A 362 32.14 -6.69 2.77
N ALA A 363 31.08 -7.03 2.02
CA ALA A 363 29.71 -7.17 2.53
C ALA A 363 29.36 -8.61 2.91
N VAL A 364 30.28 -9.56 2.80
CA VAL A 364 30.05 -10.98 3.15
C VAL A 364 30.89 -11.36 4.36
N SER A 365 30.28 -11.98 5.36
CA SER A 365 31.00 -12.51 6.52
C SER A 365 30.49 -13.88 6.96
N VAL A 366 31.39 -14.70 7.49
CA VAL A 366 31.06 -15.95 8.20
C VAL A 366 30.99 -15.66 9.70
N ILE A 367 29.96 -16.19 10.35
CA ILE A 367 29.73 -16.15 11.79
C ILE A 367 29.94 -17.58 12.29
N VAL A 368 31.05 -17.79 13.01
CA VAL A 368 31.38 -19.06 13.65
C VAL A 368 30.83 -19.05 15.09
N SER A 369 30.76 -20.23 15.72
CA SER A 369 30.10 -20.46 17.02
C SER A 369 30.60 -19.60 18.20
N ASP A 370 31.72 -18.90 18.05
CA ASP A 370 32.28 -17.94 19.02
C ASP A 370 31.69 -16.52 18.90
N GLY A 371 30.78 -16.29 17.94
CA GLY A 371 30.11 -15.01 17.71
C GLY A 371 30.96 -13.97 16.96
N LYS A 372 32.18 -14.31 16.53
CA LYS A 372 33.01 -13.41 15.73
C LYS A 372 32.67 -13.55 14.25
N ALA A 373 32.46 -12.40 13.61
CA ALA A 373 32.19 -12.33 12.18
C ALA A 373 33.49 -12.07 11.41
N THR A 374 33.93 -13.02 10.59
CA THR A 374 35.11 -12.89 9.73
C THR A 374 34.68 -12.56 8.31
N LYS A 375 35.28 -11.52 7.71
CA LYS A 375 34.97 -11.11 6.33
C LYS A 375 35.48 -12.14 5.32
N ILE A 376 34.67 -12.41 4.32
CA ILE A 376 35.05 -13.25 3.18
C ILE A 376 35.47 -12.32 2.05
N VAL A 377 36.74 -12.44 1.64
CA VAL A 377 37.33 -11.69 0.53
C VAL A 377 37.64 -12.56 -0.69
N ASP A 378 37.51 -13.89 -0.55
CA ASP A 378 37.74 -14.85 -1.63
C ASP A 378 36.46 -15.07 -2.44
N PHE A 379 36.54 -14.81 -3.74
CA PHE A 379 35.45 -15.06 -4.68
C PHE A 379 35.15 -16.55 -4.87
N ASN A 380 36.12 -17.43 -4.59
CA ASN A 380 36.02 -18.87 -4.73
C ASN A 380 35.90 -19.58 -3.37
N PHE A 381 35.44 -18.87 -2.34
CA PHE A 381 35.29 -19.41 -1.00
C PHE A 381 34.45 -20.70 -0.99
N LYS A 382 35.05 -21.77 -0.47
CA LYS A 382 34.43 -23.09 -0.31
C LYS A 382 33.96 -23.29 1.12
N VAL A 383 32.82 -23.96 1.27
CA VAL A 383 32.24 -24.24 2.59
C VAL A 383 32.81 -25.54 3.13
N GLU A 384 33.57 -25.44 4.23
CA GLU A 384 34.25 -26.58 4.86
C GLU A 384 33.72 -26.93 6.25
N THR A 385 32.95 -26.02 6.86
CA THR A 385 32.31 -26.24 8.17
C THR A 385 30.84 -25.78 8.16
N THR A 386 30.05 -26.34 9.07
CA THR A 386 28.68 -25.85 9.35
C THR A 386 28.80 -24.47 10.01
N ALA A 387 28.28 -23.44 9.35
CA ALA A 387 28.42 -22.06 9.79
C ALA A 387 27.26 -21.18 9.28
N VAL A 388 27.15 -19.98 9.84
CA VAL A 388 26.17 -18.99 9.38
C VAL A 388 26.86 -17.89 8.60
N PHE A 389 26.38 -17.63 7.40
CA PHE A 389 26.90 -16.60 6.52
C PHE A 389 25.95 -15.40 6.52
N LYS A 390 26.52 -14.20 6.66
CA LYS A 390 25.83 -12.92 6.55
C LYS A 390 26.20 -12.27 5.22
N ILE A 391 25.19 -11.86 4.46
CA ILE A 391 25.31 -11.33 3.10
C ILE A 391 24.66 -9.94 3.04
N GLY A 392 25.51 -8.91 3.07
CA GLY A 392 25.09 -7.53 3.26
C GLY A 392 24.60 -7.26 4.68
N LYS A 393 23.66 -6.33 4.82
CA LYS A 393 23.16 -5.89 6.14
C LYS A 393 22.11 -6.83 6.75
N HIS A 394 21.30 -7.52 5.92
CA HIS A 394 20.08 -8.17 6.39
C HIS A 394 19.88 -9.62 5.92
N ARG A 395 20.71 -10.17 5.02
CA ARG A 395 20.53 -11.54 4.54
C ARG A 395 21.43 -12.50 5.32
N PHE A 396 20.87 -13.62 5.73
CA PHE A 396 21.58 -14.67 6.46
C PHE A 396 21.27 -16.03 5.84
N LEU A 397 22.26 -16.92 5.79
CA LEU A 397 22.11 -18.30 5.36
C LEU A 397 22.92 -19.20 6.30
N LYS A 398 22.30 -20.23 6.85
CA LYS A 398 23.00 -21.25 7.63
C LYS A 398 23.26 -22.43 6.71
N ILE A 399 24.53 -22.81 6.61
CA ILE A 399 24.93 -23.99 5.84
C ILE A 399 25.24 -25.11 6.82
N VAL A 400 24.68 -26.28 6.54
CA VAL A 400 24.91 -27.52 7.28
C VAL A 400 25.59 -28.49 6.33
N LEU A 401 26.69 -29.11 6.77
CA LEU A 401 27.41 -30.13 6.00
C LEU A 401 26.88 -31.53 6.27
#